data_AF-A0A9E6BC58-F1
#
_entry.id   AF-A0A9E6BC58-F1
#
_cell.length_a   1.000
_cell.length_b   1.000
_cell.length_c   1.000
_cell.angle_alpha   90.00
_cell.angle_beta   90.00
_cell.angle_gamma   90.00
#
_symmetry.space_group_name_H-M   'P 1'
#
loop_
_entity.id
_entity.type
_entity.pdbx_description
1 polymer ?
#
loop_
_entity_poly.entity_id
_entity_poly.type
_entity_poly.pdbx_seq_one_letter_code
_entity_poly.pdbx_strand_id
1 'polypeptide(L)' 'MSSIPPTKRICEAINEFLTKGISDGENITNTLFLLGAQRLIQELLEQEATDYLGRERYERSGENSKGL' A
#
# COMPACT_ATOMS: atom_id res chain seq x y z
N MET A 1 -14.02 -0.06 -11.03
CA MET A 1 -13.85 0.22 -9.58
C MET A 1 -12.35 0.24 -9.30
N SER A 2 -11.79 1.41 -9.01
CA SER A 2 -10.37 1.59 -8.68
C SER A 2 -10.11 1.05 -7.27
N SER A 3 -9.50 -0.13 -7.18
CA SER A 3 -9.03 -0.71 -5.91
C SER A 3 -7.89 0.14 -5.37
N ILE A 4 -7.99 0.66 -4.15
CA ILE A 4 -6.93 1.44 -3.48
C ILE A 4 -5.66 0.58 -3.35
N PRO A 5 -4.44 1.11 -3.61
CA PRO A 5 -3.20 0.36 -3.40
C PRO A 5 -3.09 -0.09 -1.94
N PRO A 6 -2.69 -1.34 -1.67
CA PRO A 6 -2.37 -1.82 -0.33
C PRO A 6 -1.48 -0.85 0.46
N THR A 7 -0.44 -0.27 -0.16
CA THR A 7 0.40 0.74 0.48
C THR A 7 -0.39 1.96 0.98
N LYS A 8 -1.37 2.46 0.21
CA LYS A 8 -2.20 3.59 0.65
C LYS A 8 -3.02 3.26 1.89
N ARG A 9 -3.55 2.05 2.00
CA ARG A 9 -4.32 1.60 3.17
C ARG A 9 -3.44 1.53 4.42
N ILE A 10 -2.19 1.09 4.27
CA ILE A 10 -1.23 1.04 5.37
C ILE A 10 -0.82 2.45 5.80
N CYS A 11 -0.62 3.38 4.86
CA CYS A 11 -0.36 4.78 5.18
C CYS A 11 -1.50 5.44 5.95
N GLU A 12 -2.76 5.15 5.60
CA GLU A 12 -3.92 5.62 6.36
C GLU A 12 -3.92 5.07 7.80
N ALA A 13 -3.62 3.78 7.99
CA ALA A 13 -3.51 3.18 9.31
C ALA A 13 -2.36 3.76 10.15
N ILE A 14 -1.20 4.05 9.53
CA ILE A 14 -0.08 4.73 10.19
C ILE A 14 -0.48 6.14 10.61
N ASN A 15 -1.15 6.89 9.74
CA ASN A 15 -1.61 8.24 10.07
C ASN A 15 -2.62 8.22 11.22
N GLU A 16 -3.54 7.26 11.23
CA GLU A 16 -4.47 7.09 12.35
C GLU A 16 -3.74 6.78 13.66
N PHE A 17 -2.80 5.84 13.65
CA PHE A 17 -1.95 5.52 14.80
C PHE A 17 -1.19 6.74 15.33
N LEU A 18 -0.59 7.55 14.45
CA LEU A 18 0.19 8.73 14.83
C LEU A 18 -0.68 9.89 15.35
N THR A 19 -1.92 10.00 14.88
CA THR A 19 -2.81 11.12 15.22
C THR A 19 -3.71 10.83 16.42
N LYS A 20 -4.20 9.59 16.53
CA LYS A 20 -5.14 9.17 17.59
C LYS A 20 -4.47 8.32 18.67
N GLY A 21 -3.25 7.83 18.44
CA GLY A 21 -2.60 6.88 19.33
C GLY A 21 -3.20 5.48 19.20
N ILE A 22 -3.14 4.72 20.28
CA ILE A 22 -3.69 3.36 20.40
C ILE A 22 -4.62 3.24 21.58
N SER A 23 -5.38 2.15 21.64
CA SER A 23 -6.29 1.90 22.77
C SER A 23 -5.50 1.61 24.06
N ASP A 24 -6.10 1.93 25.21
CA ASP A 24 -5.50 1.61 26.51
C ASP A 24 -5.23 0.10 26.63
N GLY A 25 -3.99 -0.24 27.02
CA GLY A 25 -3.54 -1.62 27.16
C GLY A 25 -2.86 -2.22 25.91
N GLU A 26 -2.86 -1.53 24.78
CA GLU A 26 -2.08 -1.94 23.60
C GLU A 26 -0.60 -1.52 23.73
N ASN A 27 0.30 -2.26 23.08
CA ASN A 27 1.73 -1.97 23.10
C ASN A 27 2.14 -1.10 21.90
N ILE A 28 2.46 0.17 22.17
CA ILE A 28 2.85 1.19 21.17
C ILE A 28 4.01 0.71 20.30
N THR A 29 5.05 0.13 20.90
CA THR A 29 6.25 -0.30 20.17
C THR A 29 5.93 -1.45 19.23
N ASN A 30 5.12 -2.41 19.68
CA ASN A 30 4.70 -3.53 18.85
C ASN A 30 3.84 -3.06 17.66
N THR A 31 2.85 -2.19 17.92
CA THR A 31 1.97 -1.66 16.86
C THR A 31 2.77 -0.85 15.83
N LEU A 32 3.70 0.00 16.28
CA LEU A 32 4.59 0.75 15.39
C LEU A 32 5.46 -0.18 14.54
N PHE A 33 6.05 -1.21 15.17
CA PHE A 33 6.91 -2.16 14.47
C PHE A 33 6.14 -2.92 13.39
N LEU A 34 4.94 -3.41 13.71
CA LEU A 34 4.10 -4.14 12.76
C LEU A 34 3.66 -3.26 11.58
N LEU A 35 3.19 -2.03 11.86
CA LEU A 35 2.78 -1.10 10.80
C LEU A 35 3.96 -0.71 9.89
N GLY A 36 5.14 -0.47 10.48
CA GLY A 36 6.36 -0.17 9.74
C GLY A 36 6.81 -1.34 8.86
N ALA A 37 6.85 -2.56 9.41
CA ALA A 37 7.22 -3.76 8.67
C ALA A 37 6.23 -4.04 7.54
N GLN A 38 4.93 -3.92 7.81
CA GLN A 38 3.89 -4.11 6.79
C GLN A 38 4.04 -3.11 5.64
N ARG A 39 4.35 -1.84 5.94
CA ARG A 39 4.59 -0.84 4.91
C ARG A 39 5.80 -1.19 4.03
N LEU A 40 6.94 -1.51 4.64
CA LEU A 40 8.16 -1.84 3.90
C LEU A 40 7.98 -3.07 3.00
N ILE A 41 7.37 -4.14 3.53
CA ILE A 41 7.10 -5.36 2.76
C ILE A 41 6.18 -5.06 1.59
N GLN A 42 5.14 -4.25 1.81
CA GLN A 42 4.16 -3.93 0.77
C GLN A 42 4.74 -3.03 -0.33
N GLU A 43 5.58 -2.05 0.04
CA GLU A 43 6.28 -1.20 -0.93
C GLU A 43 7.22 -2.04 -1.81
N LEU A 44 8.01 -2.94 -1.21
CA LEU A 44 8.89 -3.86 -1.96
C LEU A 44 8.10 -4.79 -2.90
N LEU A 45 6.98 -5.33 -2.44
CA LEU A 45 6.14 -6.21 -3.25
C LEU A 45 5.50 -5.46 -4.43
N GLU A 46 5.06 -4.22 -4.20
CA GLU A 46 4.49 -3.39 -5.27
C GLU A 46 5.55 -2.99 -6.29
N GLN A 47 6.77 -2.65 -5.86
CA GLN A 47 7.90 -2.40 -6.75
C GLN A 47 8.23 -3.63 -7.62
N GLU A 48 8.40 -4.79 -7.00
CA GLU A 48 8.67 -6.04 -7.73
C GLU A 48 7.55 -6.39 -8.72
N ALA A 49 6.29 -6.17 -8.33
CA ALA A 49 5.16 -6.40 -9.23
C ALA A 49 5.17 -5.46 -10.44
N THR A 50 5.51 -4.18 -10.24
CA THR A 50 5.67 -3.20 -11.32
C THR A 50 6.84 -3.59 -12.22
N ASP A 51 7.99 -3.97 -11.66
CA ASP A 51 9.18 -4.39 -12.41
C ASP A 51 8.91 -5.65 -13.24
N TYR A 52 8.24 -6.65 -12.65
CA TYR A 52 7.87 -7.89 -13.33
C TYR A 52 6.84 -7.67 -14.45
N LEU A 53 5.83 -6.82 -14.22
CA LEU A 53 4.79 -6.54 -15.21
C LEU A 53 5.20 -5.49 -16.24
N GLY A 54 6.30 -4.76 -16.00
CA GLY A 54 6.78 -3.65 -16.84
C GLY A 54 5.80 -2.48 -16.94
N ARG A 55 4.87 -2.35 -15.98
CA ARG A 55 3.79 -1.37 -15.98
C ARG A 55 3.27 -1.11 -14.58
N GLU A 56 2.74 0.09 -14.36
CA GLU A 56 2.16 0.49 -13.09
C GLU A 56 0.84 -0.26 -12.78
N ARG A 57 0.48 -0.35 -11.49
CA ARG A 57 -0.67 -1.11 -10.95
C ARG A 57 -2.04 -0.79 -11.59
N TYR A 58 -2.15 0.31 -12.34
CA TYR A 58 -3.38 0.74 -13.03
C TYR A 58 -3.25 0.88 -14.55
N GLU A 59 -2.07 0.65 -15.12
CA GLU A 59 -1.93 0.56 -16.56
C GLU A 59 -2.55 -0.76 -17.03
N ARG A 60 -3.86 -0.75 -17.24
CA ARG A 60 -4.50 -1.78 -18.05
C ARG A 60 -4.04 -1.56 -19.49
N SER A 61 -3.49 -2.60 -20.12
CA SER A 61 -3.31 -2.64 -21.58
C SER A 61 -4.65 -2.34 -22.24
N GLY A 62 -4.84 -1.08 -22.66
CA GLY A 62 -6.18 -0.58 -22.93
C GLY A 62 -6.21 0.78 -23.61
N GLU A 63 -5.18 1.11 -24.39
CA GLU A 63 -5.29 2.09 -25.47
C GLU A 63 -4.59 1.56 -26.73
N ASN A 64 -4.91 0.30 -27.06
CA ASN A 64 -4.78 -0.21 -28.42
C ASN A 64 -6.12 -0.82 -28.86
N SER A 65 -7.23 -0.19 -28.46
CA SER A 65 -8.50 -0.39 -29.15
C SER A 65 -8.40 0.36 -30.48
N LYS A 66 -8.09 -0.40 -31.52
CA LYS A 66 -8.13 -0.03 -32.94
C LYS A 66 -9.22 1.02 -33.24
N GLY A 67 -8.79 2.11 -33.84
CA GLY A 67 -9.62 3.06 -34.58
C GLY A 67 -8.85 3.53 -35.80
N LEU A 68 -8.56 2.59 -36.70
CA LEU A 68 -8.40 2.85 -38.14
C LEU A 68 -9.80 2.90 -38.75
#